data_AF-A0A7C6ZY80-F1
#
_entry.id   AF-A0A7C6ZY80-F1
#
_cell.length_a   1.000
_cell.length_b   1.000
_cell.length_c   1.000
_cell.angle_alpha   90.00
_cell.angle_beta   90.00
_cell.angle_gamma   90.00
#
_symmetry.space_group_name_H-M   'P 1'
#
loop_
_entity.id
_entity.type
_entity.pdbx_description
1 polymer ?
#
loop_
_entity_poly.entity_id
_entity_poly.type
_entity_poly.pdbx_seq_one_letter_code
_entity_poly.pdbx_strand_id
1 'polypeptide(L)'
;GTPNEVKLKYLADNNFAGLQGEELEKAIANYIKNKSNNLMGHMESQGTTPRRLTDLIGSLCDLTSGSGDKGTPVVYIQGYFDNYSQNE
;
A
#
# COMPACT_ATOMS: atom_id res chain seq x y z
N GLY A 1 7.97 -4.97 -9.59
CA GLY A 1 7.83 -3.52 -9.38
C GLY A 1 8.14 -3.18 -7.93
N THR A 2 8.39 -1.90 -7.65
CA THR A 2 8.40 -1.34 -6.29
C THR A 2 7.08 -0.58 -6.06
N PRO A 3 6.48 -0.64 -4.87
CA PRO A 3 5.28 0.14 -4.58
C PRO A 3 5.52 1.64 -4.73
N ASN A 4 4.52 2.35 -5.24
CA ASN A 4 4.45 3.81 -5.24
C ASN A 4 3.34 4.22 -4.26
N GLU A 5 3.64 4.18 -2.97
CA GLU A 5 2.69 4.35 -1.87
C GLU A 5 2.67 5.78 -1.31
N VAL A 6 1.57 6.13 -0.64
CA VAL A 6 1.41 7.39 0.07
C VAL A 6 0.99 7.11 1.50
N LYS A 7 1.39 7.98 2.43
CA LYS A 7 0.99 7.88 3.84
C LYS A 7 -0.42 8.45 4.05
N LEU A 8 -1.41 7.58 4.17
CA LEU A 8 -2.81 7.97 4.40
C LEU A 8 -2.97 8.89 5.61
N LYS A 9 -2.38 8.52 6.76
CA LYS A 9 -2.44 9.33 7.97
C LYS A 9 -1.78 10.70 7.79
N TYR A 10 -0.68 10.79 7.05
CA TYR A 10 -0.04 12.08 6.77
C TYR A 10 -0.98 12.98 5.95
N LEU A 11 -1.59 12.43 4.90
CA LEU A 11 -2.55 13.17 4.07
C LEU A 11 -3.74 13.65 4.91
N ALA A 12 -4.29 12.79 5.77
CA ALA A 12 -5.39 13.15 6.65
C ALA A 12 -5.00 14.25 7.65
N ASP A 13 -3.86 14.10 8.33
CA ASP A 13 -3.46 15.01 9.41
C ASP A 13 -2.90 16.36 8.89
N ASN A 14 -2.42 16.43 7.64
CA ASN A 14 -1.71 17.61 7.11
C ASN A 14 -2.43 18.23 5.90
N ASN A 15 -2.62 17.46 4.83
CA ASN A 15 -3.19 17.99 3.58
C ASN A 15 -4.71 18.21 3.69
N PHE A 16 -5.39 17.41 4.52
CA PHE A 16 -6.85 17.37 4.63
C PHE A 16 -7.36 17.47 6.07
N ALA A 17 -6.59 18.11 6.97
CA ALA A 17 -6.89 18.17 8.40
C ALA A 17 -8.27 18.76 8.76
N GLY A 18 -8.85 19.56 7.85
CA GLY A 18 -10.18 20.14 7.99
C GLY A 18 -11.33 19.26 7.48
N LEU A 19 -11.05 18.13 6.83
CA LEU A 19 -12.05 17.22 6.28
C LEU A 19 -12.26 16.02 7.21
N GLN A 20 -13.49 15.49 7.24
CA GLN A 20 -13.85 14.32 8.04
C GLN A 20 -14.84 13.43 7.29
N GLY A 21 -14.94 12.16 7.72
CA GLY A 21 -15.86 11.19 7.15
C GLY A 21 -15.71 11.06 5.62
N GLU A 22 -16.84 11.04 4.92
CA GLU A 22 -16.91 10.82 3.48
C GLU A 22 -16.15 11.88 2.66
N GLU A 23 -16.07 13.13 3.14
CA GLU A 23 -15.33 14.20 2.46
C GLU A 23 -13.82 13.93 2.49
N LEU A 24 -13.31 13.43 3.62
CA LEU A 24 -11.90 13.05 3.76
C LEU A 24 -11.58 11.83 2.88
N GLU A 25 -12.45 10.83 2.86
CA GLU A 25 -12.28 9.62 2.04
C GLU A 25 -12.23 9.98 0.55
N LYS A 26 -13.15 10.83 0.07
CA LYS A 26 -13.15 11.31 -1.32
C LYS A 26 -11.90 12.11 -1.64
N ALA A 27 -11.45 12.99 -0.76
CA ALA A 27 -10.24 13.78 -0.96
C ALA A 27 -8.98 12.90 -1.07
N ILE A 28 -8.84 11.90 -0.18
CA ILE A 28 -7.74 10.94 -0.20
C ILE A 28 -7.80 10.06 -1.45
N ALA A 29 -8.97 9.53 -1.81
CA ALA A 29 -9.13 8.71 -3.02
C ALA A 29 -8.77 9.49 -4.29
N ASN A 30 -9.21 10.74 -4.39
CA ASN A 30 -8.85 11.63 -5.50
C ASN A 30 -7.35 11.93 -5.53
N TYR A 31 -6.72 12.14 -4.36
CA TYR A 31 -5.28 12.32 -4.28
C TYR A 31 -4.52 11.09 -4.82
N ILE A 32 -4.92 9.89 -4.39
CA ILE A 32 -4.29 8.63 -4.81
C ILE A 32 -4.44 8.39 -6.32
N LYS A 33 -5.57 8.77 -6.92
CA LYS A 33 -5.80 8.66 -8.38
C LYS A 33 -4.92 9.62 -9.19
N ASN A 34 -4.63 10.80 -8.65
CA ASN A 34 -3.91 11.86 -9.36
C ASN A 34 -2.43 11.99 -8.98
N LYS A 35 -1.94 11.16 -8.05
CA LYS A 35 -0.55 11.23 -7.59
C LYS A 35 0.43 10.96 -8.73
N SER A 36 1.63 11.55 -8.63
CA SER A 36 2.73 11.30 -9.56
C SER A 36 3.13 9.82 -9.59
N ASN A 37 3.57 9.36 -10.77
CA ASN A 37 4.12 8.01 -10.97
C ASN A 37 5.44 7.78 -10.22
N ASN A 38 6.11 8.84 -9.78
CA ASN A 38 7.28 8.78 -8.91
C ASN A 38 7.13 9.82 -7.79
N LEU A 39 6.97 9.33 -6.57
CA LEU A 39 6.89 10.16 -5.37
C LEU A 39 8.21 10.21 -4.59
N MET A 40 9.29 9.55 -5.05
CA MET A 40 10.56 9.56 -4.33
C MET A 40 11.01 11.00 -4.02
N GLY A 41 11.21 11.29 -2.73
CA GLY A 41 11.61 12.61 -2.24
C GLY A 41 10.46 13.45 -1.68
N HIS A 42 9.19 13.13 -1.96
CA HIS A 42 8.04 13.85 -1.41
C HIS A 42 7.75 13.43 0.04
N MET A 43 7.43 14.40 0.90
CA MET A 43 7.07 14.16 2.31
C MET A 43 5.94 13.13 2.46
N GLU A 44 5.02 13.08 1.50
CA GLU A 44 3.86 12.17 1.49
C GLU A 44 4.26 10.70 1.28
N SER A 45 5.45 10.43 0.73
CA SER A 45 6.03 9.09 0.58
C SER A 45 7.34 8.91 1.36
N GLN A 46 7.77 9.89 2.16
CA GLN A 46 8.95 9.74 3.00
C GLN A 46 8.74 8.58 3.98
N GLY A 47 9.74 7.74 4.24
CA GLY A 47 9.59 6.60 5.14
C GLY A 47 8.78 5.41 4.59
N THR A 48 8.30 5.47 3.33
CA THR A 48 7.91 4.25 2.60
C THR A 48 9.19 3.69 1.96
N THR A 49 9.90 2.79 2.63
CA THR A 49 11.07 2.13 2.02
C THR A 49 10.57 1.27 0.85
N PRO A 50 10.87 1.60 -0.41
CA PRO A 50 10.34 0.84 -1.54
C PRO A 50 10.92 -0.57 -1.53
N ARG A 51 10.11 -1.56 -1.13
CA ARG A 51 10.49 -2.98 -1.16
C ARG A 51 10.11 -3.58 -2.50
N ARG A 52 10.87 -4.55 -2.99
CA ARG A 52 10.42 -5.31 -4.17
C ARG A 52 9.21 -6.14 -3.75
N LEU A 53 8.14 -6.07 -4.54
CA LEU A 53 6.91 -6.81 -4.25
C LEU A 53 7.15 -8.32 -4.12
N THR A 54 8.06 -8.86 -4.93
CA THR A 54 8.49 -10.26 -4.88
C THR A 54 9.10 -10.64 -3.54
N ASP A 55 9.90 -9.75 -2.96
CA ASP A 55 10.62 -10.02 -1.72
C ASP A 55 9.65 -9.98 -0.54
N LEU A 56 8.70 -9.04 -0.56
CA LEU A 56 7.68 -8.92 0.48
C LEU A 56 6.68 -10.08 0.43
N ILE A 57 6.13 -10.39 -0.75
CA ILE A 57 5.21 -11.53 -0.92
C ILE A 57 5.93 -12.84 -0.66
N GLY A 58 7.16 -13.00 -1.14
CA GLY A 58 7.99 -14.18 -0.89
C GLY A 58 8.22 -14.40 0.60
N SER A 59 8.57 -13.34 1.34
CA SER A 59 8.76 -13.43 2.80
C SER A 59 7.47 -13.81 3.53
N LEU A 60 6.31 -13.29 3.08
CA LEU A 60 5.00 -13.67 3.64
C LEU A 60 4.66 -15.13 3.35
N CYS A 61 4.93 -15.60 2.13
CA CYS A 61 4.75 -17.00 1.74
C CYS A 61 5.65 -17.90 2.59
N ASP A 62 6.94 -17.60 2.71
CA ASP A 62 7.91 -18.37 3.52
C ASP A 62 7.49 -18.42 5.00
N LEU A 63 7.00 -17.30 5.55
CA LEU A 63 6.46 -17.25 6.91
C LEU A 63 5.23 -18.15 7.07
N THR A 64 4.36 -18.20 6.07
CA THR A 64 3.08 -18.93 6.11
C THR A 64 3.25 -20.42 5.85
N SER A 65 4.07 -20.80 4.86
CA SER A 65 4.32 -22.21 4.51
C SER A 65 5.34 -22.88 5.44
N GLY A 66 6.18 -22.09 6.11
CA GLY A 66 7.32 -22.58 6.86
C GLY A 66 8.40 -23.20 5.96
N SER A 67 9.41 -23.80 6.59
CA SER A 67 10.56 -24.43 5.91
C SER A 67 10.30 -25.88 5.44
N GLY A 68 9.05 -26.35 5.53
CA GLY A 68 8.73 -27.76 5.56
C GLY A 68 8.59 -28.42 4.20
N ASP A 69 9.57 -29.26 3.87
CA ASP A 69 9.65 -30.24 2.77
C ASP A 69 8.61 -31.40 2.87
N LYS A 70 7.38 -31.11 3.33
CA LYS A 70 6.25 -32.06 3.39
C LYS A 70 5.14 -31.64 2.44
N GLY A 71 5.46 -31.65 1.14
CA GLY A 71 4.54 -31.35 0.05
C GLY A 71 4.78 -29.98 -0.59
N THR A 72 3.97 -29.64 -1.61
CA THR A 72 4.01 -28.35 -2.31
C THR A 72 2.87 -27.47 -1.77
N PRO A 73 3.09 -26.70 -0.69
CA PRO A 73 2.05 -25.84 -0.13
C PRO A 73 1.68 -24.72 -1.11
N VAL A 74 0.39 -24.39 -1.18
CA VAL A 74 -0.12 -23.25 -1.95
C VAL A 74 -0.58 -22.19 -0.97
N VAL A 75 -0.02 -20.98 -1.08
CA VAL A 75 -0.45 -19.80 -0.32
C VAL A 75 -1.30 -18.93 -1.23
N TYR A 76 -2.55 -18.69 -0.86
CA TYR A 76 -3.46 -17.79 -1.59
C TYR A 76 -3.48 -16.42 -0.91
N ILE A 77 -3.06 -15.39 -1.63
CA ILE A 77 -3.04 -14.00 -1.16
C ILE A 77 -4.09 -13.23 -1.95
N GLN A 78 -5.05 -12.66 -1.23
CA GLN A 78 -6.12 -11.83 -1.79
C GLN A 78 -6.07 -10.44 -1.15
N GLY A 79 -6.45 -9.42 -1.92
CA GLY A 79 -6.58 -8.04 -1.44
C GLY A 79 -5.28 -7.27 -1.27
N TYR A 80 -4.12 -7.93 -1.46
CA TYR A 80 -2.82 -7.30 -1.24
C TYR A 80 -2.55 -6.12 -2.18
N PHE A 81 -3.12 -6.14 -3.38
CA PHE A 81 -3.00 -5.09 -4.38
C PHE A 81 -4.24 -4.23 -4.51
N ASP A 82 -5.18 -4.34 -3.56
CA ASP A 82 -6.38 -3.52 -3.59
C ASP A 82 -5.98 -2.05 -3.48
N ASN A 83 -6.51 -1.25 -4.40
CA ASN A 83 -6.25 0.17 -4.41
C ASN A 83 -7.34 0.85 -3.61
N TYR A 84 -6.96 1.53 -2.53
CA TYR A 84 -7.89 2.29 -1.68
C TYR A 84 -8.81 3.23 -2.47
N SER A 85 -8.37 3.76 -3.61
CA SER A 85 -9.17 4.65 -4.45
C SER A 85 -10.12 3.95 -5.44
N GLN A 86 -10.04 2.62 -5.53
CA GLN A 86 -10.86 1.77 -6.41
C GLN A 86 -11.91 0.97 -5.64
N ASN A 87 -11.90 1.00 -4.31
CA ASN A 87 -12.94 0.37 -3.50
C ASN A 87 -14.15 1.31 -3.49
N GLU A 88 -15.22 0.92 -4.21
CA GLU A 88 -16.58 1.41 -4.04
C GLU A 88 -17.24 0.81 -2.80
#